data_AF-A0A6I5C634-F1
#
_entry.id   AF-A0A6I5C634-F1
#
_cell.length_a   1.000
_cell.length_b   1.000
_cell.length_c   1.000
_cell.angle_alpha   90.00
_cell.angle_beta   90.00
_cell.angle_gamma   90.00
#
_symmetry.space_group_name_H-M   'P 1'
#
loop_
_entity.id
_entity.type
_entity.pdbx_description
1 polymer ?
#
loop_
_entity_poly.entity_id
_entity_poly.type
_entity_poly.pdbx_seq_one_letter_code
_entity_poly.pdbx_strand_id
1 'polypeptide(L)'
;HGVRHLVLTSRRGPDAPGATELAAELTALGAHVTLAACDVTDRQALADLIDGIDPAHPLTGVVHAAAVVDSGLVATLTEEQTGKVYGPKADAAWHLHELTAER
;
A
#
# COMPACT_ATOMS: atom_id res chain seq x y z
N HIS A 1 6.95 -18.21 -6.54
CA HIS A 1 7.41 -16.85 -6.90
C HIS A 1 8.65 -16.35 -6.16
N GLY A 2 9.35 -17.11 -5.29
CA GLY A 2 10.68 -16.72 -4.79
C GLY A 2 10.77 -15.48 -3.87
N VAL A 3 9.72 -14.66 -3.79
CA VAL A 3 9.65 -13.48 -2.90
C VAL A 3 9.76 -13.92 -1.43
N ARG A 4 10.61 -13.23 -0.67
CA ARG A 4 10.89 -13.51 0.74
C ARG A 4 10.81 -12.28 1.64
N HIS A 5 10.82 -11.08 1.09
CA HIS A 5 10.74 -9.83 1.85
C HIS A 5 9.49 -9.09 1.39
N LEU A 6 8.56 -8.86 2.30
CA LEU A 6 7.26 -8.26 2.02
C LEU A 6 7.05 -7.06 2.94
N VAL A 7 6.76 -5.91 2.34
CA VAL A 7 6.19 -4.76 3.05
C VAL A 7 4.71 -4.74 2.72
N LEU A 8 3.86 -5.01 3.71
CA LEU A 8 2.41 -4.93 3.60
C LEU A 8 1.95 -3.65 4.27
N THR A 9 1.37 -2.75 3.47
CA THR A 9 0.94 -1.44 3.94
C THR A 9 -0.58 -1.29 3.92
N SER A 10 -1.10 -0.61 4.94
CA SER A 10 -2.46 -0.08 4.95
C SER A 10 -2.53 1.09 5.92
N ARG A 11 -3.60 1.91 5.87
CA ARG A 11 -3.79 3.01 6.83
C ARG A 11 -3.75 2.57 8.30
N ARG A 12 -4.18 1.34 8.60
CA ARG A 12 -4.18 0.78 9.97
C ARG A 12 -2.90 -0.01 10.29
N GLY A 13 -2.10 -0.36 9.27
CA GLY A 13 -0.88 -1.14 9.45
C GLY A 13 -1.10 -2.41 10.29
N PRO A 14 -0.28 -2.65 11.34
CA PRO A 14 -0.43 -3.78 12.26
C PRO A 14 -1.80 -3.88 12.94
N ASP A 15 -2.50 -2.76 13.12
CA ASP A 15 -3.81 -2.71 13.78
C ASP A 15 -4.96 -3.06 12.83
N ALA A 16 -4.68 -3.41 11.58
CA ALA A 16 -5.71 -3.89 10.66
C ALA A 16 -6.19 -5.29 11.09
N PRO A 17 -7.52 -5.55 11.06
CA PRO A 17 -8.05 -6.87 11.37
C PRO A 17 -7.41 -7.94 10.48
N GLY A 18 -6.87 -9.00 11.09
CA GLY A 18 -6.21 -10.10 10.38
C GLY A 18 -4.75 -9.85 9.99
N ALA A 19 -4.17 -8.67 10.28
CA ALA A 19 -2.82 -8.34 9.83
C ALA A 19 -1.74 -9.18 10.53
N THR A 20 -1.86 -9.36 11.85
CA THR A 20 -0.91 -10.18 12.62
C THR A 20 -1.01 -11.65 12.22
N GLU A 21 -2.22 -12.17 12.00
CA GLU A 21 -2.45 -13.53 11.55
C GLU A 21 -1.85 -13.76 10.16
N LEU A 22 -2.12 -12.86 9.20
CA LEU A 22 -1.55 -12.91 7.86
C LEU A 22 -0.01 -12.86 7.88
N ALA A 23 0.57 -11.98 8.70
CA ALA A 23 2.02 -11.91 8.84
C ALA A 23 2.60 -13.22 9.40
N ALA A 24 1.97 -13.81 10.42
CA ALA A 24 2.38 -15.08 10.98
C ALA A 24 2.31 -16.23 9.95
N GLU A 25 1.23 -16.31 9.17
CA GLU A 25 1.08 -17.30 8.10
C GLU A 25 2.18 -17.17 7.04
N LEU A 26 2.44 -15.95 6.54
CA LEU A 26 3.48 -15.69 5.56
C LEU A 26 4.88 -15.97 6.10
N THR A 27 5.14 -15.67 7.38
CA THR A 27 6.41 -16.00 8.04
C THR A 27 6.59 -17.49 8.24
N ALA A 28 5.53 -18.24 8.57
CA ALA A 28 5.58 -19.71 8.62
C ALA A 28 5.89 -20.32 7.24
N LEU A 29 5.52 -19.63 6.16
CA LEU A 29 5.88 -19.98 4.77
C LEU A 29 7.29 -19.51 4.37
N GLY A 30 8.03 -18.87 5.27
CA GLY A 30 9.42 -18.45 5.09
C GLY A 30 9.62 -17.02 4.59
N ALA A 31 8.62 -16.15 4.71
CA ALA A 31 8.76 -14.72 4.39
C ALA A 31 9.10 -13.86 5.62
N HIS A 32 9.92 -12.83 5.41
CA HIS A 32 10.09 -11.70 6.30
C HIS A 32 9.02 -10.66 5.95
N VAL A 33 8.11 -10.40 6.90
CA VAL A 33 6.97 -9.49 6.70
C VAL A 33 7.11 -8.26 7.59
N THR A 34 7.03 -7.10 6.98
CA THR A 34 6.88 -5.81 7.66
C THR A 34 5.45 -5.32 7.44
N LEU A 35 4.72 -5.11 8.53
CA LEU A 35 3.41 -4.46 8.52
C LEU A 35 3.63 -2.95 8.74
N ALA A 36 3.26 -2.12 7.78
CA ALA A 36 3.45 -0.67 7.84
C ALA A 36 2.10 0.07 7.87
N ALA A 37 1.95 0.99 8.81
CA ALA A 37 0.85 1.96 8.78
C ALA A 37 1.24 3.10 7.84
N CYS A 38 0.60 3.20 6.69
CA CYS A 38 0.83 4.27 5.73
C CYS A 38 -0.42 4.48 4.88
N ASP A 39 -0.80 5.75 4.70
CA ASP A 39 -1.75 6.15 3.67
C ASP A 39 -1.01 6.42 2.37
N VAL A 40 -1.29 5.64 1.33
CA VAL A 40 -0.62 5.76 0.03
C VAL A 40 -1.01 7.05 -0.71
N THR A 41 -2.06 7.73 -0.27
CA THR A 41 -2.42 9.06 -0.80
C THR A 41 -1.57 10.18 -0.18
N ASP A 42 -0.89 9.92 0.95
CA ASP A 42 0.10 10.85 1.51
C ASP A 42 1.47 10.56 0.87
N ARG A 43 1.88 11.45 -0.03
CA ARG A 43 3.13 11.31 -0.78
C ARG A 43 4.36 11.27 0.13
N GLN A 44 4.39 12.05 1.20
CA GLN A 44 5.55 12.11 2.09
C GLN A 44 5.63 10.85 2.93
N ALA A 45 4.51 10.40 3.51
CA ALA A 45 4.48 9.16 4.28
C ALA A 45 4.87 7.95 3.42
N LEU A 46 4.45 7.93 2.15
CA LEU A 46 4.84 6.88 1.21
C LEU A 46 6.33 6.95 0.85
N ALA A 47 6.89 8.14 0.66
CA ALA A 47 8.32 8.33 0.43
C ALA A 47 9.14 7.80 1.61
N ASP A 48 8.78 8.20 2.83
CA ASP A 48 9.45 7.76 4.06
C ASP A 48 9.39 6.23 4.22
N LEU A 49 8.26 5.60 3.87
CA LEU A 49 8.12 4.15 3.88
C LEU A 49 9.06 3.47 2.86
N ILE A 50 9.14 4.01 1.64
CA ILE A 50 10.00 3.44 0.58
C ILE A 50 11.48 3.65 0.92
N ASP A 51 11.85 4.81 1.45
CA ASP A 51 13.23 5.11 1.88
C ASP A 51 13.66 4.29 3.11
N GLY A 52 12.70 3.84 3.92
CA GLY A 52 12.95 2.94 5.06
C GLY A 52 13.17 1.47 4.68
N ILE A 53 13.06 1.09 3.41
CA ILE A 53 13.30 -0.29 2.96
C ILE A 53 14.78 -0.63 3.11
N ASP A 54 15.07 -1.80 3.68
CA ASP A 54 16.43 -2.28 3.92
C ASP A 54 17.23 -2.33 2.59
N PRO A 55 18.35 -1.61 2.47
CA PRO A 55 19.16 -1.62 1.26
C PRO A 55 19.80 -2.99 0.94
N ALA A 56 19.88 -3.91 1.91
CA ALA A 56 20.28 -5.30 1.66
C ALA A 56 19.21 -6.10 0.89
N HIS A 57 17.97 -5.62 0.91
CA HIS A 57 16.80 -6.21 0.28
C HIS A 57 15.99 -5.13 -0.47
N PRO A 58 16.54 -4.57 -1.57
CA PRO A 58 15.95 -3.43 -2.24
C PRO A 58 14.56 -3.74 -2.80
N LEU A 59 13.73 -2.70 -2.93
CA LEU A 59 12.42 -2.78 -3.57
C LEU A 59 12.57 -3.22 -5.03
N THR A 60 12.00 -4.37 -5.37
CA THR A 60 12.06 -4.92 -6.75
C THR A 60 10.70 -5.02 -7.42
N GLY A 61 9.62 -4.70 -6.70
CA GLY A 61 8.28 -4.74 -7.27
C GLY A 61 7.23 -4.15 -6.34
N VAL A 62 6.20 -3.56 -6.95
CA VAL A 62 5.06 -2.97 -6.26
C VAL A 62 3.78 -3.66 -6.74
N VAL A 63 2.96 -4.12 -5.79
CA VAL A 63 1.59 -4.58 -6.07
C VAL A 63 0.63 -3.56 -5.45
N HIS A 64 0.06 -2.69 -6.29
CA HIS A 64 -0.86 -1.66 -5.83
C HIS A 64 -2.28 -2.19 -5.69
N ALA A 65 -2.57 -2.76 -4.51
CA ALA A 65 -3.87 -3.32 -4.16
C ALA A 65 -4.78 -2.38 -3.34
N ALA A 66 -4.31 -1.18 -2.99
CA ALA A 66 -5.10 -0.22 -2.24
C ALA A 66 -6.35 0.21 -3.04
N ALA A 67 -7.49 0.25 -2.37
CA ALA A 67 -8.76 0.67 -2.95
C ALA A 67 -9.75 1.01 -1.84
N VAL A 68 -10.65 1.93 -2.14
CA VAL A 68 -11.90 2.13 -1.39
C VAL A 68 -13.03 2.07 -2.42
N VAL A 69 -14.16 1.50 -2.03
CA VAL A 69 -15.35 1.43 -2.87
C VAL A 69 -16.44 2.28 -2.23
N ASP A 70 -17.02 3.16 -3.02
CA ASP A 70 -18.21 3.95 -2.68
C ASP A 70 -19.06 4.00 -3.96
N SER A 71 -20.17 3.26 -3.97
CA SER A 71 -20.96 3.03 -5.19
C SER A 71 -22.20 3.92 -5.23
N GLY A 72 -22.55 4.41 -6.42
CA GLY A 72 -23.75 5.19 -6.66
C GLY A 72 -24.13 5.21 -8.14
N LEU A 73 -25.33 5.71 -8.43
CA LEU A 73 -25.73 5.99 -9.80
C LEU A 73 -24.96 7.20 -10.32
N VAL A 74 -24.57 7.18 -11.61
CA VAL A 74 -23.81 8.29 -12.23
C VAL A 74 -24.51 9.64 -12.03
N ALA A 75 -25.85 9.67 -12.12
CA ALA A 75 -26.64 10.88 -11.95
C ALA A 75 -26.65 11.45 -10.51
N THR A 76 -26.21 10.67 -9.52
CA THR A 76 -26.25 11.05 -8.10
C THR A 76 -24.87 11.03 -7.43
N LEU A 77 -23.80 10.77 -8.19
CA LEU A 77 -22.44 10.80 -7.65
C LEU A 77 -22.09 12.22 -7.18
N THR A 78 -21.52 12.32 -6.00
CA THR A 78 -20.99 13.58 -5.48
C THR A 78 -19.49 13.69 -5.74
N GLU A 79 -18.98 14.92 -5.71
CA GLU A 79 -17.53 15.19 -5.78
C GLU A 79 -16.79 14.52 -4.61
N GLU A 80 -17.37 14.50 -3.41
CA GLU A 80 -16.81 13.84 -2.23
C GLU A 80 -16.66 12.33 -2.45
N GLN A 81 -17.71 11.66 -2.95
CA GLN A 81 -17.65 10.23 -3.26
C GLN A 81 -16.60 9.93 -4.33
N THR A 82 -16.50 10.80 -5.34
CA THR A 82 -15.52 10.67 -6.41
C THR A 82 -14.10 10.84 -5.86
N GLY A 83 -13.81 11.92 -5.14
CA GLY A 83 -12.49 12.17 -4.55
C GLY A 83 -12.02 11.03 -3.64
N LYS A 84 -12.94 10.48 -2.83
CA LYS A 84 -12.68 9.36 -1.93
C LYS A 84 -12.22 8.08 -2.64
N VAL A 85 -12.74 7.77 -3.83
CA VAL A 85 -12.38 6.54 -4.57
C VAL A 85 -11.18 6.74 -5.50
N TYR A 86 -10.96 7.97 -5.97
CA TYR A 86 -9.83 8.29 -6.85
C TYR A 86 -8.51 8.32 -6.09
N GLY A 87 -8.45 8.91 -4.90
CA GLY A 87 -7.19 9.09 -4.16
C GLY A 87 -6.38 7.80 -4.00
N PRO A 88 -6.95 6.73 -3.40
CA PRO A 88 -6.23 5.46 -3.19
C PRO A 88 -5.82 4.73 -4.46
N LYS A 89 -6.24 5.17 -5.65
CA LYS A 89 -5.94 4.57 -6.95
C LYS A 89 -5.09 5.48 -7.83
N ALA A 90 -5.63 6.62 -8.24
CA ALA A 90 -5.00 7.52 -9.19
C ALA A 90 -3.82 8.25 -8.56
N ASP A 91 -4.05 8.97 -7.46
CA ASP A 91 -3.01 9.76 -6.79
C ASP A 91 -1.92 8.83 -6.24
N ALA A 92 -2.34 7.74 -5.58
CA ALA A 92 -1.41 6.74 -5.07
C ALA A 92 -0.56 6.08 -6.16
N ALA A 93 -1.14 5.73 -7.32
CA ALA A 93 -0.37 5.18 -8.43
C ALA A 93 0.62 6.21 -9.01
N TRP A 94 0.24 7.49 -9.05
CA TRP A 94 1.13 8.55 -9.47
C TRP A 94 2.31 8.75 -8.50
N HIS A 95 2.04 8.78 -7.19
CA HIS A 95 3.09 8.84 -6.17
C HIS A 95 4.04 7.65 -6.26
N LEU A 96 3.50 6.43 -6.38
CA LEU A 96 4.31 5.22 -6.54
C LEU A 96 5.19 5.31 -7.79
N HIS A 97 4.63 5.73 -8.92
CA HIS A 97 5.38 5.93 -10.16
C HIS A 97 6.56 6.89 -9.96
N GLU A 98 6.32 8.08 -9.41
CA GLU A 98 7.38 9.07 -9.19
C GLU A 98 8.44 8.59 -8.19
N LEU A 99 8.02 7.99 -7.07
CA LEU A 99 8.91 7.60 -5.97
C LEU A 99 9.73 6.35 -6.28
N THR A 100 9.33 5.54 -7.26
CA THR A 100 10.06 4.33 -7.68
C THR A 100 10.71 4.43 -9.05
N ALA A 101 10.62 5.57 -9.76
CA ALA A 101 11.11 5.70 -11.14
C ALA A 101 12.62 5.46 -11.31
N GLU A 102 13.41 5.81 -10.29
CA GLU A 102 14.89 5.82 -10.36
C GLU A 102 15.53 4.90 -9.29
N ARG A 103 14.80 3.87 -8.85
CA ARG A 103 15.26 2.92 -7.81
C ARG A 103 15.66 1.57 -8.38
#